data_AF-A0A7J6QQJ3-F1
#
_entry.id   AF-A0A7J6QQJ3-F1
#
_cell.length_a   1.000
_cell.length_b   1.000
_cell.length_c   1.000
_cell.angle_alpha   90.00
_cell.angle_beta   90.00
_cell.angle_gamma   90.00
#
_symmetry.space_group_name_H-M   'P 1'
#
loop_
_entity.id
_entity.type
_entity.pdbx_description
1 polymer ?
#
loop_
_entity_poly.entity_id
_entity_poly.type
_entity_poly.pdbx_seq_one_letter_code
_entity_poly.pdbx_strand_id
1 'polypeptide(L)'
;WSLGDQEEDYYQVLNVDPKARHGEIRNAYRKLAMKWHPDKNPDCESCLARFQSVAKAYETLGDENKRKVYDTNRGGYDSIPSDYSVRLTTDNYHSIMDHSVDIWVVEVYSDLDKYCHSIAPAWDEVASDLKGFIKFGRINSQTDRTLFKSLPITPRTTPTVFLFMPAHPEIPPSLMPIADINVLTLKRWILNELPIVYRTPGSAEAAEKEALATSRPVMVVYTRA
;
A
#
# COMPACT_ATOMS: atom_id res chain seq x y z
N TRP A 1 -11.70 -7.00 -18.07
CA TRP A 1 -10.88 -7.18 -16.86
C TRP A 1 -11.68 -6.56 -15.74
N SER A 2 -12.15 -7.35 -14.77
CA SER A 2 -13.03 -6.83 -13.72
C SER A 2 -12.17 -6.02 -12.76
N LEU A 3 -12.58 -4.77 -12.50
CA LEU A 3 -12.00 -3.96 -11.43
C LEU A 3 -12.05 -4.81 -10.14
N GLY A 4 -10.91 -4.98 -9.49
CA GLY A 4 -10.90 -5.46 -8.11
C GLY A 4 -11.74 -4.48 -7.28
N ASP A 5 -12.67 -5.02 -6.50
CA ASP A 5 -13.43 -4.27 -5.51
C ASP A 5 -12.45 -3.45 -4.66
N GLN A 6 -12.34 -2.16 -4.96
CA GLN A 6 -11.79 -1.20 -4.03
C GLN A 6 -12.80 -1.16 -2.88
N GLU A 7 -12.53 -1.87 -1.77
CA GLU A 7 -13.40 -1.78 -0.60
C GLU A 7 -13.42 -0.33 -0.11
N GLU A 8 -14.50 0.39 -0.42
CA GLU A 8 -14.73 1.76 0.03
C GLU A 8 -14.65 1.81 1.57
N ASP A 9 -13.94 2.81 2.10
CA ASP A 9 -13.82 3.03 3.54
C ASP A 9 -15.19 3.31 4.18
N TYR A 10 -15.58 2.52 5.18
CA TYR A 10 -16.89 2.59 5.80
C TYR A 10 -17.16 3.93 6.51
N TYR A 11 -16.12 4.62 6.99
CA TYR A 11 -16.27 5.95 7.57
C TYR A 11 -16.57 6.99 6.49
N GLN A 12 -15.96 6.85 5.31
CA GLN A 12 -16.26 7.69 4.15
C GLN A 12 -17.66 7.41 3.59
N VAL A 13 -18.05 6.13 3.52
CA VAL A 13 -19.41 5.72 3.08
C VAL A 13 -20.48 6.32 3.98
N LEU A 14 -20.27 6.32 5.30
CA LEU A 14 -21.18 6.96 6.24
C LEU A 14 -20.98 8.48 6.37
N ASN A 15 -19.94 9.03 5.73
CA ASN A 15 -19.54 10.43 5.84
C ASN A 15 -19.41 10.90 7.29
N VAL A 16 -18.67 10.12 8.09
CA VAL A 16 -18.39 10.39 9.50
C VAL A 16 -16.89 10.29 9.77
N ASP A 17 -16.45 11.03 10.78
CA ASP A 17 -15.07 10.99 11.21
C ASP A 17 -14.73 9.62 11.83
N PRO A 18 -13.52 9.05 11.66
CA PRO A 18 -13.12 7.82 12.33
C PRO A 18 -13.29 7.84 13.86
N LYS A 19 -13.25 9.04 14.49
CA LYS A 19 -13.39 9.28 15.95
C LYS A 19 -14.86 9.33 16.34
N ALA A 20 -15.77 9.22 15.37
CA ALA A 20 -17.19 9.36 15.59
C ALA A 20 -17.67 8.39 16.67
N ARG A 21 -18.44 8.93 17.61
CA ARG A 21 -19.10 8.15 18.64
C ARG A 21 -20.18 7.31 18.00
N HIS A 22 -20.54 6.21 18.66
CA HIS A 22 -21.58 5.30 18.17
C HIS A 22 -22.91 6.03 17.84
N GLY A 23 -23.26 7.08 18.59
CA GLY A 23 -24.44 7.91 18.31
C GLY A 23 -24.36 8.67 16.98
N GLU A 24 -23.18 9.15 16.58
CA GLU A 24 -22.95 9.87 15.33
C GLU A 24 -23.04 8.93 14.14
N ILE A 25 -22.42 7.75 14.24
CA ILE A 25 -22.50 6.67 13.24
C ILE A 25 -23.95 6.26 13.01
N ARG A 26 -24.71 6.04 14.08
CA ARG A 26 -26.15 5.70 14.00
C ARG A 26 -26.97 6.81 13.34
N ASN A 27 -26.68 8.07 13.65
CA ASN A 27 -27.40 9.19 13.07
C ASN A 27 -27.08 9.38 11.58
N ALA A 28 -25.82 9.20 11.19
CA ALA A 28 -25.39 9.26 9.80
C ALA A 28 -26.03 8.15 8.96
N TYR A 29 -26.02 6.91 9.47
CA TYR A 29 -26.72 5.79 8.84
C TYR A 29 -28.20 6.10 8.61
N ARG A 30 -28.92 6.57 9.63
CA ARG A 30 -30.35 6.92 9.49
C ARG A 30 -30.60 7.96 8.39
N LYS A 31 -29.76 9.01 8.32
CA LYS A 31 -29.88 10.06 7.29
C LYS A 31 -29.64 9.50 5.89
N LEU A 32 -28.60 8.68 5.71
CA LEU A 32 -28.23 8.10 4.43
C LEU A 32 -29.23 7.02 3.99
N ALA A 33 -29.68 6.15 4.91
CA ALA A 33 -30.68 5.13 4.64
C ALA A 33 -32.00 5.74 4.17
N MET A 34 -32.45 6.85 4.77
CA MET A 34 -33.63 7.57 4.29
C MET A 34 -33.42 8.26 2.95
N LYS A 35 -32.20 8.74 2.67
CA LYS A 35 -31.86 9.40 1.41
C LYS A 35 -31.85 8.41 0.25
N TRP A 36 -31.27 7.23 0.46
CA TRP A 36 -31.07 6.21 -0.57
C TRP A 36 -32.12 5.10 -0.57
N HIS A 37 -33.18 5.20 0.25
CA HIS A 37 -34.20 4.16 0.37
C HIS A 37 -34.86 3.86 -1.00
N PRO A 38 -35.02 2.59 -1.40
CA PRO A 38 -35.66 2.21 -2.67
C PRO A 38 -37.07 2.80 -2.83
N ASP A 39 -37.89 2.77 -1.77
CA ASP A 39 -39.26 3.31 -1.81
C ASP A 39 -39.32 4.81 -2.14
N LYS A 40 -38.28 5.59 -1.80
CA LYS A 40 -38.21 7.03 -2.11
C LYS A 40 -37.51 7.31 -3.43
N ASN A 41 -36.82 6.31 -3.99
CA ASN A 41 -36.04 6.43 -5.21
C ASN A 41 -36.30 5.22 -6.15
N PRO A 42 -37.56 4.97 -6.56
CA PRO A 42 -37.94 3.77 -7.30
C PRO A 42 -37.26 3.65 -8.67
N ASP A 43 -36.94 4.77 -9.32
CA ASP A 43 -36.34 4.81 -10.66
C ASP A 43 -34.81 5.03 -10.65
N CYS A 44 -34.16 4.91 -9.48
CA CYS A 44 -32.75 5.20 -9.32
C CYS A 44 -31.90 3.93 -9.29
N GLU A 45 -31.28 3.61 -10.42
CA GLU A 45 -30.42 2.42 -10.60
C GLU A 45 -29.22 2.39 -9.63
N SER A 46 -28.65 3.55 -9.33
CA SER A 46 -27.48 3.67 -8.42
C SER A 46 -27.83 3.77 -6.93
N CYS A 47 -29.11 4.00 -6.59
CA CYS A 47 -29.53 4.18 -5.20
C CYS A 47 -29.50 2.87 -4.41
N LEU A 48 -29.84 1.74 -5.04
CA LEU A 48 -29.79 0.42 -4.41
C LEU A 48 -28.35 0.06 -4.02
N ALA A 49 -27.38 0.25 -4.93
CA ALA A 49 -25.98 0.00 -4.65
C ALA A 49 -25.46 0.88 -3.51
N ARG A 50 -25.77 2.18 -3.52
CA ARG A 50 -25.41 3.10 -2.42
C ARG A 50 -26.06 2.72 -1.09
N PHE A 51 -27.32 2.28 -1.10
CA PHE A 51 -28.01 1.81 0.08
C PHE A 51 -27.34 0.56 0.68
N GLN A 52 -26.94 -0.39 -0.17
CA GLN A 52 -26.21 -1.59 0.24
C GLN A 52 -24.85 -1.24 0.86
N SER A 53 -24.07 -0.34 0.24
CA SER A 53 -22.80 0.11 0.82
C SER A 53 -23.00 0.76 2.19
N VAL A 54 -23.99 1.65 2.33
CA VAL A 54 -24.34 2.32 3.59
C VAL A 54 -24.76 1.31 4.67
N ALA A 55 -25.53 0.29 4.30
CA ALA A 55 -25.94 -0.76 5.21
C ALA A 55 -24.74 -1.61 5.68
N LYS A 56 -23.87 -2.05 4.76
CA LYS A 56 -22.65 -2.82 5.07
C LYS A 56 -21.72 -2.03 6.00
N ALA A 57 -21.54 -0.73 5.72
CA ALA A 57 -20.74 0.17 6.55
C ALA A 57 -21.31 0.28 7.97
N TYR A 58 -22.63 0.46 8.12
CA TYR A 58 -23.26 0.52 9.44
C TYR A 58 -23.25 -0.83 10.18
N GLU A 59 -23.39 -1.94 9.48
CA GLU A 59 -23.30 -3.28 10.09
C GLU A 59 -21.92 -3.50 10.74
N THR A 60 -20.88 -2.96 10.14
CA THR A 60 -19.50 -3.06 10.66
C THR A 60 -19.22 -2.01 11.73
N LEU A 61 -19.44 -0.72 11.43
CA LEU A 61 -19.09 0.39 12.31
C LEU A 61 -20.07 0.58 13.48
N GLY A 62 -21.30 0.08 13.34
CA GLY A 62 -22.32 0.11 14.37
C GLY A 62 -22.03 -0.90 15.49
N ASP A 63 -21.47 -2.06 15.19
CA ASP A 63 -21.10 -3.03 16.22
C ASP A 63 -19.71 -2.74 16.78
N GLU A 64 -19.56 -2.66 18.10
CA GLU A 64 -18.29 -2.26 18.72
C GLU A 64 -17.16 -3.28 18.48
N ASN A 65 -17.48 -4.59 18.45
CA ASN A 65 -16.50 -5.63 18.18
C ASN A 65 -16.10 -5.65 16.70
N LYS A 66 -17.07 -5.57 15.78
CA LYS A 66 -16.80 -5.49 14.34
C LYS A 66 -16.05 -4.22 13.99
N ARG A 67 -16.41 -3.08 14.59
CA ARG A 67 -15.71 -1.80 14.43
C ARG A 67 -14.27 -1.91 14.92
N LYS A 68 -14.03 -2.55 16.06
CA LYS A 68 -12.67 -2.74 16.57
C LYS A 68 -11.82 -3.60 15.64
N VAL A 69 -12.37 -4.70 15.12
CA VAL A 69 -11.69 -5.55 14.13
C VAL A 69 -11.45 -4.75 12.84
N TYR A 70 -12.46 -4.02 12.38
CA TYR A 70 -12.36 -3.16 11.21
C TYR A 70 -11.29 -2.09 11.38
N ASP A 71 -11.27 -1.36 12.49
CA ASP A 71 -10.27 -0.32 12.81
C ASP A 71 -8.87 -0.92 12.94
N THR A 72 -8.73 -2.11 13.52
CA THR A 72 -7.45 -2.84 13.60
C THR A 72 -6.96 -3.19 12.19
N ASN A 73 -7.85 -3.69 11.35
CA ASN A 73 -7.53 -4.08 9.98
C ASN A 73 -7.44 -2.88 9.03
N ARG A 74 -8.05 -1.74 9.36
CA ARG A 74 -8.02 -0.45 8.65
C ARG A 74 -6.79 0.39 9.00
N GLY A 75 -6.07 0.01 10.05
CA GLY A 75 -4.94 0.77 10.57
C GLY A 75 -5.48 1.75 11.59
N GLY A 76 -4.82 1.83 12.74
CA GLY A 76 -5.29 2.62 13.87
C GLY A 76 -5.47 4.09 13.54
N TYR A 77 -6.01 4.83 14.49
CA TYR A 77 -6.36 6.24 14.36
C TYR A 77 -5.22 7.17 13.86
N ASP A 78 -3.97 6.72 13.99
CA ASP A 78 -2.75 7.38 13.52
C ASP A 78 -2.17 6.70 12.26
N SER A 79 -2.99 6.01 11.47
CA SER A 79 -2.57 5.40 10.22
C SER A 79 -1.99 6.48 9.32
N ILE A 80 -0.77 6.28 8.83
CA ILE A 80 -0.18 7.18 7.84
C ILE A 80 -0.98 7.02 6.53
N PRO A 81 -1.83 7.99 6.15
CA PRO A 81 -2.63 7.88 4.94
C PRO A 81 -1.72 7.97 3.70
N SER A 82 -2.16 7.38 2.59
CA SER A 82 -1.45 7.49 1.31
C SER A 82 -2.39 7.15 0.16
N ASP A 83 -2.42 8.02 -0.84
CA ASP A 83 -3.09 7.75 -2.12
C ASP A 83 -2.16 7.03 -3.12
N TYR A 84 -0.87 6.94 -2.79
CA TYR A 84 0.19 6.50 -3.72
C TYR A 84 0.93 5.24 -3.27
N SER A 85 0.70 4.78 -2.03
CA SER A 85 1.25 3.54 -1.52
C SER A 85 0.17 2.56 -1.10
N VAL A 86 0.38 1.29 -1.47
CA VAL A 86 -0.52 0.19 -1.13
C VAL A 86 -0.24 -0.24 0.30
N ARG A 87 -1.27 -0.33 1.12
CA ARG A 87 -1.12 -0.98 2.42
C ARG A 87 -1.04 -2.49 2.26
N LEU A 88 0.10 -3.05 2.62
CA LEU A 88 0.39 -4.46 2.59
C LEU A 88 0.07 -5.07 3.95
N THR A 89 -0.80 -6.08 3.94
CA THR A 89 -1.26 -6.79 5.13
C THR A 89 -1.05 -8.28 4.96
N THR A 90 -1.22 -9.04 6.04
CA THR A 90 -1.19 -10.51 5.97
C THR A 90 -2.18 -11.07 4.94
N ASP A 91 -3.33 -10.41 4.74
CA ASP A 91 -4.41 -10.89 3.88
C ASP A 91 -4.14 -10.64 2.39
N ASN A 92 -3.49 -9.53 2.03
CA ASN A 92 -3.33 -9.15 0.63
C ASN A 92 -1.91 -9.38 0.08
N TYR A 93 -0.89 -9.50 0.93
CA TYR A 93 0.50 -9.48 0.50
C TYR A 93 0.81 -10.56 -0.53
N HIS A 94 0.50 -11.83 -0.24
CA HIS A 94 0.78 -12.94 -1.14
C HIS A 94 0.05 -12.77 -2.49
N SER A 95 -1.24 -12.43 -2.45
CA SER A 95 -2.02 -12.21 -3.67
C SER A 95 -1.44 -11.11 -4.57
N ILE A 96 -0.86 -10.06 -3.98
CA ILE A 96 -0.25 -8.95 -4.70
C ILE A 96 1.14 -9.32 -5.21
N MET A 97 1.99 -9.87 -4.33
CA MET A 97 3.41 -10.10 -4.62
C MET A 97 3.60 -11.25 -5.60
N ASP A 98 2.84 -12.35 -5.46
CA ASP A 98 2.98 -13.54 -6.31
C ASP A 98 2.65 -13.26 -7.79
N HIS A 99 1.89 -12.20 -8.08
CA HIS A 99 1.51 -11.79 -9.43
C HIS A 99 2.23 -10.52 -9.92
N SER A 100 3.10 -9.95 -9.10
CA SER A 100 3.74 -8.67 -9.42
C SER A 100 5.03 -8.85 -10.20
N VAL A 101 5.10 -8.21 -11.36
CA VAL A 101 6.33 -8.04 -12.14
C VAL A 101 7.02 -6.68 -11.90
N ASP A 102 6.42 -5.84 -11.05
CA ASP A 102 6.92 -4.49 -10.77
C ASP A 102 8.08 -4.47 -9.77
N ILE A 103 8.83 -3.36 -9.78
CA ILE A 103 9.74 -3.00 -8.69
C ILE A 103 8.91 -2.43 -7.55
N TRP A 104 9.17 -2.92 -6.33
CA TRP A 104 8.53 -2.47 -5.11
C TRP A 104 9.51 -1.77 -4.19
N VAL A 105 9.09 -0.61 -3.68
CA VAL A 105 9.72 0.04 -2.54
C VAL A 105 8.75 -0.05 -1.37
N VAL A 106 9.16 -0.71 -0.29
CA VAL A 106 8.30 -1.00 0.86
C VAL A 106 8.87 -0.39 2.13
N GLU A 107 8.01 0.33 2.86
CA GLU A 107 8.27 0.87 4.18
C GLU A 107 7.58 -0.01 5.24
N VAL A 108 8.37 -0.54 6.17
CA VAL A 108 7.87 -1.12 7.42
C VAL A 108 7.91 -0.03 8.49
N TYR A 109 6.73 0.40 8.94
CA TYR A 109 6.58 1.55 9.83
C TYR A 109 5.87 1.18 11.14
N SER A 110 5.78 2.13 12.06
CA SER A 110 5.02 2.03 13.32
C SER A 110 4.24 3.32 13.52
N ASP A 111 2.95 3.22 13.87
CA ASP A 111 2.11 4.40 14.19
C ASP A 111 2.64 5.12 15.44
N LEU A 112 3.38 4.42 16.31
CA LEU A 112 3.97 4.99 17.52
C LEU A 112 5.32 5.70 17.27
N ASP A 113 5.85 5.63 16.05
CA ASP A 113 7.16 6.18 15.71
C ASP A 113 7.02 7.54 15.02
N LYS A 114 7.40 8.60 15.73
CA LYS A 114 7.33 9.98 15.22
C LYS A 114 8.16 10.19 13.97
N TYR A 115 9.25 9.45 13.80
CA TYR A 115 10.09 9.57 12.61
C TYR A 115 9.37 9.01 11.38
N CYS A 116 8.66 7.88 11.51
CA CYS A 116 7.79 7.34 10.44
C CYS A 116 6.75 8.38 9.98
N HIS A 117 6.08 9.05 10.93
CA HIS A 117 5.15 10.15 10.62
C HIS A 117 5.83 11.31 9.89
N SER A 118 7.05 11.67 10.30
CA SER A 118 7.77 12.80 9.70
C SER A 118 8.20 12.56 8.25
N ILE A 119 8.48 11.30 7.87
CA ILE A 119 8.90 10.95 6.51
C ILE A 119 7.73 10.68 5.57
N ALA A 120 6.53 10.51 6.10
CA ALA A 120 5.34 10.17 5.33
C ALA A 120 5.03 11.12 4.16
N PRO A 121 5.14 12.46 4.29
CA PRO A 121 4.92 13.37 3.17
C PRO A 121 5.98 13.19 2.07
N ALA A 122 7.25 13.00 2.45
CA ALA A 122 8.33 12.77 1.50
C ALA A 122 8.16 11.43 0.75
N TRP A 123 7.70 10.40 1.45
CA TRP A 123 7.37 9.12 0.85
C TRP A 123 6.26 9.25 -0.19
N ASP A 124 5.16 9.93 0.14
CA ASP A 124 4.02 10.10 -0.77
C ASP A 124 4.39 10.97 -1.98
N GLU A 125 5.21 12.01 -1.80
CA GLU A 125 5.73 12.82 -2.90
C GLU A 125 6.56 11.98 -3.88
N VAL A 126 7.48 11.16 -3.37
CA VAL A 126 8.30 10.28 -4.23
C VAL A 126 7.47 9.17 -4.86
N ALA A 127 6.50 8.60 -4.15
CA ALA A 127 5.58 7.60 -4.68
C ALA A 127 4.71 8.17 -5.82
N SER A 128 4.28 9.42 -5.69
CA SER A 128 3.57 10.15 -6.73
C SER A 128 4.48 10.41 -7.96
N ASP A 129 5.70 10.90 -7.73
CA ASP A 129 6.68 11.18 -8.79
C ASP A 129 7.05 9.95 -9.63
N LEU A 130 7.09 8.78 -9.00
CA LEU A 130 7.50 7.52 -9.62
C LEU A 130 6.32 6.62 -9.99
N LYS A 131 5.10 7.15 -9.87
CA LYS A 131 3.86 6.43 -10.21
C LYS A 131 3.91 5.92 -11.64
N GLY A 132 3.64 4.62 -11.80
CA GLY A 132 3.66 3.93 -13.09
C GLY A 132 5.00 3.29 -13.44
N PHE A 133 6.07 3.61 -12.73
CA PHE A 133 7.38 2.95 -12.87
C PHE A 133 7.72 2.05 -11.69
N ILE A 134 7.36 2.48 -10.48
CA ILE A 134 7.67 1.78 -9.23
C ILE A 134 6.40 1.75 -8.38
N LYS A 135 6.16 0.60 -7.74
CA LYS A 135 5.07 0.46 -6.75
C LYS A 135 5.59 0.72 -5.36
N PHE A 136 4.80 1.44 -4.58
CA PHE A 136 5.11 1.74 -3.19
C PHE A 136 4.17 0.95 -2.29
N GLY A 137 4.72 0.36 -1.24
CA GLY A 137 3.98 -0.41 -0.25
C GLY A 137 4.30 0.01 1.18
N ARG A 138 3.34 -0.11 2.08
CA ARG A 138 3.54 0.14 3.51
C ARG A 138 3.05 -1.04 4.33
N ILE A 139 3.84 -1.45 5.33
CA ILE A 139 3.49 -2.50 6.29
C ILE A 139 3.55 -1.90 7.69
N ASN A 140 2.45 -2.01 8.42
CA ASN A 140 2.43 -1.58 9.82
C ASN A 140 2.95 -2.70 10.72
N SER A 141 4.08 -2.45 11.37
CA SER A 141 4.77 -3.41 12.25
C SER A 141 3.99 -3.82 13.51
N GLN A 142 2.95 -3.08 13.87
CA GLN A 142 2.11 -3.37 15.02
C GLN A 142 0.98 -4.35 14.65
N THR A 143 0.36 -4.19 13.47
CA THR A 143 -0.79 -4.99 13.06
C THR A 143 -0.40 -6.23 12.26
N ASP A 144 0.72 -6.19 11.53
CA ASP A 144 1.05 -7.23 10.53
C ASP A 144 2.34 -7.98 10.87
N ARG A 145 2.59 -8.26 12.17
CA ARG A 145 3.80 -8.97 12.63
C ARG A 145 3.98 -10.35 12.02
N THR A 146 2.89 -11.04 11.70
CA THR A 146 2.92 -12.36 11.04
C THR A 146 3.51 -12.28 9.64
N LEU A 147 3.30 -11.17 8.94
CA LEU A 147 3.79 -10.94 7.59
C LEU A 147 5.32 -10.93 7.54
N PHE A 148 5.99 -10.56 8.64
CA PHE A 148 7.46 -10.46 8.68
C PHE A 148 8.18 -11.76 8.33
N LYS A 149 7.53 -12.92 8.52
CA LYS A 149 8.09 -14.23 8.15
C LYS A 149 8.08 -14.47 6.64
N SER A 150 7.22 -13.77 5.91
CA SER A 150 7.06 -13.87 4.46
C SER A 150 7.86 -12.80 3.71
N LEU A 151 8.42 -11.80 4.41
CA LEU A 151 9.19 -10.74 3.77
C LEU A 151 10.56 -11.25 3.31
N PRO A 152 11.12 -10.68 2.22
CA PRO A 152 12.47 -11.01 1.76
C PRO A 152 13.58 -10.47 2.69
N ILE A 153 13.19 -9.71 3.71
CA ILE A 153 14.07 -9.17 4.75
C ILE A 153 13.50 -9.46 6.14
N THR A 154 14.33 -9.33 7.16
CA THR A 154 13.89 -9.31 8.56
C THR A 154 14.04 -7.89 9.12
N PRO A 155 12.95 -7.08 9.17
CA PRO A 155 12.99 -5.74 9.72
C PRO A 155 13.40 -5.78 11.21
N ARG A 156 14.33 -4.92 11.62
CA ARG A 156 14.81 -4.83 13.01
C ARG A 156 14.42 -3.53 13.72
N THR A 157 14.13 -2.49 12.94
CA THR A 157 13.81 -1.14 13.40
C THR A 157 12.71 -0.54 12.56
N THR A 158 12.05 0.51 13.04
CA THR A 158 11.17 1.35 12.24
C THR A 158 11.80 2.74 12.06
N PRO A 159 11.59 3.39 10.91
CA PRO A 159 11.17 2.79 9.65
C PRO A 159 12.28 1.85 9.11
N THR A 160 11.88 0.76 8.43
CA THR A 160 12.78 0.01 7.55
C THR A 160 12.27 0.17 6.13
N VAL A 161 13.10 0.70 5.22
CA VAL A 161 12.76 0.87 3.81
C VAL A 161 13.61 -0.07 2.97
N PHE A 162 12.97 -0.82 2.07
CA PHE A 162 13.66 -1.73 1.17
C PHE A 162 13.05 -1.74 -0.23
N LEU A 163 13.90 -2.02 -1.22
CA LEU A 163 13.55 -2.17 -2.62
C LEU A 163 13.75 -3.62 -3.01
N PHE A 164 12.76 -4.21 -3.69
CA PHE A 164 12.87 -5.57 -4.19
C PHE A 164 11.95 -5.79 -5.39
N MET A 165 12.11 -6.95 -6.02
CA MET A 165 11.31 -7.35 -7.16
C MET A 165 10.77 -8.77 -6.94
N PRO A 166 9.45 -8.92 -6.69
CA PRO A 166 8.86 -10.23 -6.40
C PRO A 166 9.11 -11.27 -7.50
N ALA A 167 9.05 -10.86 -8.77
CA ALA A 167 9.31 -11.73 -9.92
C ALA A 167 10.79 -12.17 -10.08
N HIS A 168 11.71 -11.56 -9.32
CA HIS A 168 13.15 -11.81 -9.40
C HIS A 168 13.75 -12.03 -8.00
N PRO A 169 13.37 -13.13 -7.30
CA PRO A 169 13.83 -13.42 -5.93
C PRO A 169 15.33 -13.71 -5.83
N GLU A 170 16.01 -13.99 -6.95
CA GLU A 170 17.46 -14.13 -7.03
C GLU A 170 18.20 -12.80 -6.82
N ILE A 171 17.53 -11.67 -7.04
CA ILE A 171 18.07 -10.35 -6.78
C ILE A 171 17.78 -10.01 -5.30
N PRO A 172 18.80 -9.88 -4.45
CA PRO A 172 18.58 -9.58 -3.04
C PRO A 172 17.92 -8.21 -2.87
N PRO A 173 17.06 -8.05 -1.85
CA PRO A 173 16.45 -6.76 -1.55
C PRO A 173 17.50 -5.73 -1.12
N SER A 174 17.44 -4.52 -1.68
CA SER A 174 18.28 -3.40 -1.26
C SER A 174 17.66 -2.70 -0.05
N LEU A 175 18.43 -2.50 1.01
CA LEU A 175 18.01 -1.77 2.21
C LEU A 175 18.47 -0.32 2.12
N MET A 176 17.55 0.62 2.37
CA MET A 176 17.92 2.03 2.46
C MET A 176 18.73 2.25 3.75
N PRO A 177 19.90 2.91 3.69
CA PRO A 177 20.61 3.35 4.89
C PRO A 177 19.71 4.31 5.68
N ILE A 178 19.47 4.01 6.95
CA ILE A 178 18.61 4.81 7.83
C ILE A 178 19.38 6.09 8.23
N ALA A 179 19.38 7.08 7.34
CA ALA A 179 19.92 8.41 7.57
C ALA A 179 19.08 9.43 6.78
N ASP A 180 18.43 10.36 7.50
CA ASP A 180 17.69 11.50 6.96
C ASP A 180 16.89 11.21 5.67
N ILE A 181 15.92 10.29 5.77
CA ILE A 181 14.97 10.03 4.70
C ILE A 181 14.17 11.31 4.42
N ASN A 182 14.33 11.83 3.22
CA ASN A 182 13.59 12.97 2.66
C ASN A 182 13.41 12.72 1.15
N VAL A 183 12.70 13.61 0.46
CA VAL A 183 12.38 13.47 -0.98
C VAL A 183 13.64 13.21 -1.81
N LEU A 184 14.70 13.99 -1.58
CA LEU A 184 15.94 13.91 -2.36
C LEU A 184 16.71 12.63 -2.05
N THR A 185 16.88 12.27 -0.77
CA THR A 185 17.65 11.09 -0.37
C THR A 185 16.96 9.80 -0.77
N LEU A 186 15.63 9.72 -0.59
CA LEU A 186 14.82 8.56 -0.98
C LEU A 186 14.84 8.39 -2.51
N LYS A 187 14.54 9.44 -3.27
CA LYS A 187 14.51 9.38 -4.74
C LYS A 187 15.88 9.02 -5.31
N ARG A 188 16.96 9.63 -4.80
CA ARG A 188 18.32 9.32 -5.24
C ARG A 188 18.69 7.87 -4.95
N TRP A 189 18.38 7.37 -3.75
CA TRP A 189 18.65 5.99 -3.39
C TRP A 189 17.90 5.03 -4.31
N ILE A 190 16.59 5.21 -4.51
CA ILE A 190 15.80 4.37 -5.42
C ILE A 190 16.42 4.31 -6.82
N LEU A 191 16.73 5.46 -7.42
CA LEU A 191 17.28 5.52 -8.78
C LEU A 191 18.65 4.85 -8.92
N ASN A 192 19.45 4.85 -7.85
CA ASN A 192 20.75 4.17 -7.81
C ASN A 192 20.61 2.65 -7.69
N GLU A 193 19.58 2.18 -6.97
CA GLU A 193 19.32 0.75 -6.75
C GLU A 193 18.59 0.06 -7.91
N LEU A 194 17.97 0.83 -8.83
CA LEU A 194 17.28 0.25 -9.98
C LEU A 194 18.23 -0.67 -10.77
N PRO A 195 17.78 -1.87 -11.17
CA PRO A 195 18.62 -2.76 -11.95
C PRO A 195 18.89 -2.17 -13.34
N ILE A 196 20.09 -2.40 -13.87
CA ILE A 196 20.39 -2.02 -15.25
C ILE A 196 19.69 -3.03 -16.17
N VAL A 197 18.82 -2.52 -17.05
CA VAL A 197 17.99 -3.35 -17.95
C VAL A 197 18.64 -3.47 -19.33
N TYR A 198 18.95 -4.69 -19.75
CA TYR A 198 19.48 -4.98 -21.09
C TYR A 198 18.45 -5.71 -21.94
N ARG A 199 18.37 -5.36 -23.25
CA ARG A 199 17.29 -5.82 -24.15
C ARG A 199 17.74 -6.65 -25.35
N THR A 200 19.02 -7.02 -25.50
CA THR A 200 19.49 -7.81 -26.67
C THR A 200 20.53 -8.90 -26.34
N PRO A 201 20.59 -10.00 -27.13
CA PRO A 201 21.44 -11.17 -26.83
C PRO A 201 22.97 -10.94 -26.96
N GLY A 202 23.40 -9.78 -27.47
CA GLY A 202 24.82 -9.45 -27.66
C GLY A 202 25.44 -8.58 -26.57
N SER A 203 24.66 -8.10 -25.60
CA SER A 203 25.12 -7.16 -24.57
C SER A 203 25.32 -7.78 -23.19
N ALA A 204 25.16 -9.10 -23.03
CA ALA A 204 25.25 -9.77 -21.72
C ALA A 204 26.64 -9.64 -21.08
N GLU A 205 27.71 -9.76 -21.86
CA GLU A 205 29.09 -9.62 -21.36
C GLU A 205 29.43 -8.17 -20.96
N ALA A 206 28.95 -7.19 -21.73
CA ALA A 206 29.08 -5.77 -21.39
C ALA A 206 28.25 -5.40 -20.16
N ALA A 207 27.07 -6.02 -20.04
CA ALA A 207 26.17 -5.89 -18.91
C ALA A 207 26.79 -6.43 -17.62
N GLU A 208 27.36 -7.62 -17.68
CA GLU A 208 28.04 -8.24 -16.54
C GLU A 208 29.27 -7.41 -16.11
N LYS A 209 30.00 -6.84 -17.08
CA LYS A 209 31.12 -5.94 -16.81
C LYS A 209 30.69 -4.61 -16.17
N GLU A 210 29.56 -4.04 -16.59
CA GLU A 210 28.99 -2.82 -16.00
C GLU A 210 28.37 -3.09 -14.63
N ALA A 211 27.70 -4.23 -14.44
CA ALA A 211 27.23 -4.73 -13.14
C ALA A 211 28.37 -4.79 -12.14
N LEU A 212 29.46 -5.43 -12.54
CA LEU A 212 30.64 -5.63 -11.71
C LEU A 212 31.32 -4.30 -11.39
N ALA A 213 31.36 -3.38 -12.35
CA ALA A 213 31.96 -2.06 -12.17
C ALA A 213 31.13 -1.14 -11.26
N THR A 214 29.80 -1.26 -11.31
CA THR A 214 28.88 -0.37 -10.57
C THR A 214 28.33 -0.98 -9.29
N SER A 215 28.55 -2.28 -9.07
CA SER A 215 27.91 -3.07 -7.99
C SER A 215 26.38 -3.00 -8.01
N ARG A 216 25.77 -2.70 -9.17
CA ARG A 216 24.31 -2.65 -9.34
C ARG A 216 23.76 -4.00 -9.80
N PRO A 217 22.55 -4.37 -9.38
CA PRO A 217 21.89 -5.55 -9.93
C PRO A 217 21.65 -5.37 -11.43
N VAL A 218 21.77 -6.46 -12.19
CA VAL A 218 21.51 -6.48 -13.64
C VAL A 218 20.29 -7.33 -13.93
N MET A 219 19.40 -6.78 -14.77
CA MET A 219 18.27 -7.49 -15.32
C MET A 219 18.45 -7.64 -16.82
N VAL A 220 18.48 -8.89 -17.29
CA VAL A 220 18.48 -9.19 -18.72
C VAL A 220 17.05 -9.50 -19.16
N VAL A 221 16.45 -8.61 -19.93
CA VAL A 221 15.11 -8.78 -20.47
C VAL A 221 15.23 -9.31 -21.90
N TYR A 222 14.98 -10.59 -22.09
CA TYR A 222 14.87 -11.17 -23.42
C TYR A 222 13.53 -10.77 -24.04
N THR A 223 13.58 -9.94 -25.09
CA THR A 223 12.39 -9.73 -25.91
C THR A 223 12.11 -11.02 -26.68
N ARG A 224 10.91 -11.60 -26.51
CA ARG A 224 10.43 -12.63 -27.44
C ARG A 224 10.23 -11.96 -28.80
N ALA A 225 10.92 -12.46 -29.81
CA ALA A 225 10.69 -12.10 -31.21
C ALA A 225 9.29 -12.54 -31.67
#